data_AF-A0A7I8CUH0-F1
#
_entry.id   AF-A0A7I8CUH0-F1
#
_cell.length_a   1.000
_cell.length_b   1.000
_cell.length_c   1.000
_cell.angle_alpha   90.00
_cell.angle_beta   90.00
_cell.angle_gamma   90.00
#
_symmetry.space_group_name_H-M   'P 1'
#
loop_
_entity.id
_entity.type
_entity.pdbx_description
1 polymer ?
#
loop_
_entity_poly.entity_id
_entity_poly.type
_entity_poly.pdbx_seq_one_letter_code
_entity_poly.pdbx_strand_id
1 'polypeptide(L)' 'MTLDDLAERAVATGVVPYPPGIPLLMPGENAGPADGPILGYLKALEAYDLRFPGFTHDTHGVEVEEGVYHVYCLTQ' A
#
# COMPACT_ATOMS: atom_id res chain seq x y z
N MET A 1 5.67 -7.01 -2.73
CA MET A 1 4.86 -7.23 -3.95
C MET A 1 4.29 -5.88 -4.37
N THR A 2 4.21 -5.58 -5.67
CA THR A 2 3.66 -4.30 -6.13
C THR A 2 2.18 -4.16 -5.72
N LEU A 3 1.64 -2.94 -5.71
CA LEU A 3 0.21 -2.73 -5.45
C LEU A 3 -0.69 -3.40 -6.50
N ASP A 4 -0.23 -3.58 -7.74
CA ASP A 4 -0.98 -4.24 -8.81
C ASP A 4 -1.13 -5.75 -8.59
N ASP A 5 -0.15 -6.37 -7.94
CA ASP A 5 -0.13 -7.79 -7.65
C ASP A 5 -0.70 -8.15 -6.26
N LEU A 6 -1.04 -7.13 -5.44
CA LEU A 6 -1.47 -7.31 -4.06
C LEU A 6 -2.94 -7.74 -3.92
N ALA A 7 -3.71 -7.69 -5.00
CA ALA A 7 -5.12 -8.08 -5.00
C ALA A 7 -5.31 -9.50 -4.47
N GLU A 8 -6.29 -9.68 -3.58
CA GLU A 8 -6.64 -10.95 -2.94
C GLU A 8 -5.50 -11.59 -2.12
N ARG A 9 -4.47 -10.82 -1.72
CA ARG A 9 -3.36 -11.29 -0.90
C ARG A 9 -3.54 -10.92 0.57
N ALA A 10 -3.16 -11.83 1.47
CA ALA A 10 -3.03 -11.53 2.88
C ALA A 10 -1.72 -10.79 3.17
N VAL A 11 -1.79 -9.58 3.74
CA VAL A 11 -0.61 -8.79 4.07
C VAL A 11 0.16 -9.41 5.25
N ALA A 12 1.48 -9.33 5.21
CA ALA A 12 2.35 -9.86 6.27
C ALA A 12 2.62 -8.81 7.36
N THR A 13 2.50 -7.53 7.04
CA THR A 13 2.75 -6.39 7.92
C THR A 13 1.53 -5.46 7.95
N GLY A 14 1.39 -4.67 9.03
CA GLY A 14 0.36 -3.65 9.09
C GLY A 14 0.67 -2.51 8.11
N VAL A 15 -0.35 -1.97 7.45
CA VAL A 15 -0.25 -0.83 6.53
C VAL A 15 -0.95 0.37 7.15
N VAL A 16 -0.21 1.44 7.43
CA VAL A 16 -0.70 2.66 8.10
C VAL A 16 -0.28 3.89 7.29
N PRO A 17 -1.14 4.40 6.39
CA PRO A 17 -0.85 5.59 5.60
C PRO A 17 -1.08 6.89 6.38
N TYR A 18 -0.29 7.92 6.06
CA TYR A 18 -0.49 9.29 6.53
C TYR A 18 -0.82 10.23 5.36
N PRO A 19 -2.00 10.90 5.39
CA PRO A 19 -3.09 10.76 6.36
C PRO A 19 -3.84 9.41 6.22
N PRO A 20 -4.76 9.03 7.13
CA PRO A 20 -5.06 9.69 8.41
C PRO A 20 -4.17 9.23 9.57
N GLY A 21 -3.27 8.26 9.38
CA GLY A 21 -2.40 7.76 10.46
C GLY A 21 -3.06 6.74 11.37
N ILE A 22 -4.05 6.00 10.88
CA ILE A 22 -4.67 4.85 11.55
C ILE A 22 -4.52 3.59 10.68
N PRO A 23 -4.55 2.38 11.25
CA PRO A 23 -4.39 1.15 10.48
C PRO A 23 -5.42 1.03 9.36
N LEU A 24 -4.93 0.84 8.13
CA LEU A 24 -5.74 0.54 6.96
C LEU A 24 -5.84 -0.97 6.74
N LEU A 25 -4.74 -1.70 6.96
CA LEU A 25 -4.66 -3.16 6.97
C LEU A 25 -3.82 -3.64 8.14
N MET A 26 -4.22 -4.76 8.73
CA MET A 26 -3.47 -5.49 9.76
C MET A 26 -2.88 -6.79 9.20
N PRO A 27 -1.79 -7.31 9.81
CA PRO A 27 -1.23 -8.59 9.39
C PRO A 27 -2.27 -9.72 9.32
N GLY A 28 -2.30 -10.44 8.21
CA GLY A 28 -3.26 -11.51 7.91
C GLY A 28 -4.53 -11.07 7.21
N GLU A 29 -4.82 -9.76 7.14
CA GLU A 29 -5.99 -9.26 6.40
C GLU A 29 -5.75 -9.30 4.89
N ASN A 30 -6.83 -9.59 4.15
CA ASN A 30 -6.81 -9.59 2.68
C ASN A 30 -6.91 -8.14 2.17
N ALA A 31 -6.05 -7.76 1.24
CA ALA A 31 -6.03 -6.45 0.61
C ALA A 31 -7.28 -6.13 -0.25
N GLY A 32 -8.12 -7.13 -0.52
CA GLY A 32 -9.35 -7.04 -1.29
C GLY A 32 -9.10 -7.10 -2.81
N PRO A 33 -10.15 -6.79 -3.60
CA PRO A 33 -10.07 -6.87 -5.06
C PRO A 33 -9.19 -5.76 -5.64
N ALA A 34 -8.68 -5.96 -6.85
CA ALA A 34 -7.76 -5.05 -7.54
C ALA A 34 -8.30 -3.62 -7.73
N ASP A 35 -9.62 -3.49 -7.85
CA ASP A 35 -10.39 -2.24 -7.97
C ASP A 35 -11.08 -1.83 -6.66
N GLY A 36 -10.72 -2.48 -5.55
CA GLY A 36 -11.24 -2.20 -4.22
C GLY A 36 -10.74 -0.88 -3.62
N PRO A 37 -11.43 -0.35 -2.60
CA PRO A 37 -11.13 0.97 -2.05
C PRO A 37 -9.75 1.05 -1.37
N ILE A 38 -9.26 -0.05 -0.80
CA ILE A 38 -7.96 -0.11 -0.11
C ILE A 38 -6.82 0.09 -1.12
N LEU A 39 -6.78 -0.74 -2.16
CA LEU A 39 -5.77 -0.62 -3.21
C LEU A 39 -5.94 0.66 -4.02
N GLY A 40 -7.18 1.08 -4.29
CA GLY A 40 -7.45 2.37 -4.93
C GLY A 40 -6.89 3.55 -4.16
N TYR A 41 -6.99 3.53 -2.82
CA TYR A 41 -6.42 4.58 -1.98
C TYR A 41 -4.89 4.58 -2.02
N LEU A 42 -4.24 3.42 -1.82
CA LEU A 42 -2.78 3.32 -1.86
C LEU A 42 -2.19 3.72 -3.22
N LYS A 43 -2.84 3.32 -4.33
CA LYS A 43 -2.44 3.73 -5.68
C LYS A 43 -2.59 5.24 -5.91
N ALA A 44 -3.56 5.88 -5.27
CA ALA A 44 -3.69 7.33 -5.35
C ALA A 44 -2.55 8.05 -4.61
N LEU A 45 -2.08 7.51 -3.48
CA LEU A 45 -0.90 8.02 -2.76
C LEU A 45 0.38 7.85 -3.60
N GLU A 46 0.61 6.64 -4.14
CA GLU A 46 1.74 6.34 -5.01
C GLU A 46 1.79 7.27 -6.24
N ALA A 47 0.65 7.46 -6.92
CA ALA A 47 0.56 8.34 -8.07
C ALA A 47 0.82 9.81 -7.72
N TYR A 48 0.43 10.25 -6.52
CA TYR A 48 0.74 11.59 -6.02
C TYR A 48 2.23 11.75 -5.76
N ASP A 49 2.86 10.79 -5.09
CA ASP A 49 4.28 10.82 -4.73
C ASP A 49 5.17 10.89 -5.97
N LEU A 50 4.84 10.13 -7.02
CA LEU A 50 5.53 10.19 -8.31
C LEU A 50 5.42 11.56 -8.98
N ARG A 51 4.29 12.25 -8.79
CA ARG A 51 4.04 13.57 -9.39
C ARG A 51 4.71 14.71 -8.64
N PHE A 52 4.90 14.57 -7.32
CA PHE A 52 5.41 15.64 -6.46
C PHE A 52 6.60 15.18 -5.60
N PRO A 53 7.80 14.99 -6.20
CA PRO A 53 9.00 14.67 -5.44
C PRO A 53 9.27 15.69 -4.32
N GLY A 54 9.54 15.18 -3.11
CA GLY A 54 9.75 16.00 -1.91
C GLY A 54 8.48 16.25 -1.06
N PHE A 55 7.31 15.83 -1.54
CA PHE A 55 6.03 15.89 -0.81
C PHE A 55 5.41 14.49 -0.67
N THR A 56 6.23 13.46 -0.57
CA THR A 56 5.77 12.08 -0.53
C THR A 56 5.03 11.76 0.76
N HIS A 57 4.05 10.88 0.67
CA HIS A 57 3.35 10.38 1.84
C HIS A 57 4.26 9.44 2.65
N ASP A 58 4.07 9.43 3.97
CA ASP A 58 4.67 8.41 4.84
C ASP A 58 3.65 7.30 5.04
N THR A 59 3.99 6.07 4.66
CA THR A 59 3.10 4.91 4.81
C THR A 59 3.87 3.78 5.47
N HIS A 60 3.61 3.56 6.76
CA HIS A 60 4.20 2.44 7.47
C HIS A 60 3.76 1.11 6.85
N GLY A 61 4.70 0.18 6.68
CA GLY A 61 4.45 -1.14 6.09
C GLY A 61 4.48 -1.16 4.56
N VAL A 62 4.79 -0.04 3.92
CA VAL A 62 5.07 0.06 2.48
C VAL A 62 6.55 0.39 2.29
N GLU A 63 7.22 -0.40 1.47
CA GLU A 63 8.55 -0.10 0.95
C GLU A 63 8.42 0.62 -0.39
N VAL A 64 9.24 1.65 -0.62
CA VAL A 64 9.20 2.42 -1.88
C VAL A 64 10.51 2.18 -2.63
N GLU A 65 10.43 1.47 -3.75
CA GLU A 65 11.56 1.17 -4.63
C GLU A 65 11.35 1.87 -5.96
N GLU A 66 12.25 2.79 -6.33
CA GLU A 66 12.17 3.60 -7.56
C GLU A 66 10.81 4.32 -7.75
N GLY A 67 10.15 4.68 -6.64
CA GLY A 67 8.85 5.34 -6.64
C GLY A 67 7.66 4.38 -6.73
N VAL A 68 7.89 3.07 -6.75
CA VAL A 68 6.86 2.02 -6.76
C VAL A 68 6.68 1.45 -5.35
N TYR A 69 5.43 1.38 -4.91
CA TYR A 69 5.03 0.89 -3.60
C TYR A 69 5.01 -0.63 -3.57
N HIS A 70 5.64 -1.18 -2.55
CA HIS A 70 5.75 -2.61 -2.31
C HIS A 70 5.26 -2.95 -0.90
N VAL A 71 4.41 -3.97 -0.80
CA VAL A 71 3.91 -4.50 0.48
C VAL A 71 4.34 -5.95 0.65
N TYR A 72 4.75 -6.32 1.87
CA TYR A 72 5.00 -7.71 2.21
C TYR A 72 3.68 -8.47 2.38
N CYS A 73 3.58 -9.64 1.77
CA CYS A 73 2.41 -10.51 1.86
C CYS A 73 2.84 -11.97 2.02
N LEU A 74 1.90 -12.81 2.46
CA LEU A 74 2.15 -14.24 2.61
C LEU A 74 2.37 -14.89 1.23
N THR A 75 3.37 -15.77 1.17
CA THR A 75 3.60 -16.64 0.00
C THR A 75 2.44 -17.62 -0.11
N GLN A 76 1.87 -17.74 -1.31
CA GLN A 76 0.87 -18.77 -1.65
C GLN A 76 1.58 -19.92 -2.37
#